data_AF-A0A3C0I3K9-F1
#
_entry.id   AF-A0A3C0I3K9-F1
#
_cell.length_a   1.000
_cell.length_b   1.000
_cell.length_c   1.000
_cell.angle_alpha   90.00
_cell.angle_beta   90.00
_cell.angle_gamma   90.00
#
_symmetry.space_group_name_H-M   'P 1'
#
loop_
_entity.id
_entity.type
_entity.pdbx_description
1 polymer ?
#
loop_
_entity_poly.entity_id
_entity_poly.type
_entity_poly.pdbx_seq_one_letter_code
_entity_poly.pdbx_strand_id
1 'polypeptide(L)'
;MVPVSQETECNLCHGSGEMAANDPTIAWATDGDLNVQSSLNILILHDIRHDTQLQQQTPVLCASCHYSPPLDLAGKGPQGKQQELPTFSQVMHEYHGELQTPQGTPVFPANAPTEETCYQCHPGKTTQCQRGAMKSANIACENCHGGMLAVGGEYPLQVNGSLDGQNDGGTRRPWIDLPRCQSCHTGDAVNHLTGDDLVLDQDNIRLRQTYRTGDESASPLLANNRRFAENQNTLFRNSKGHGGIACEGCHGSPHAIWPNPDTEANDNLTATQLQGHIGSIIECHTCHTPGSLPMTINGPHGLHNINDARWIDHAHEDFYERNPNGCKACHGNNLEGTPLSKAVVNRTFQVEGRTVTLKQGQQISCDLCHHKP
;
A
#
# COMPACT_ATOMS: atom_id res chain seq x y z
N MET A 1 -3.89 -11.65 -4.90
CA MET A 1 -2.47 -11.33 -5.15
C MET A 1 -1.64 -12.37 -4.45
N VAL A 2 -1.06 -13.30 -5.20
CA VAL A 2 -0.06 -14.26 -4.69
C VAL A 2 1.28 -13.49 -4.75
N PRO A 3 2.06 -13.39 -3.67
CA PRO A 3 3.27 -12.56 -3.68
C PRO A 3 4.44 -13.16 -4.42
N VAL A 4 4.35 -14.43 -4.81
CA VAL A 4 5.41 -15.12 -5.52
C VAL A 4 5.12 -14.93 -7.00
N SER A 5 5.77 -13.94 -7.59
CA SER A 5 5.76 -13.79 -9.04
C SER A 5 6.72 -14.80 -9.65
N GLN A 6 6.52 -15.09 -10.94
CA GLN A 6 7.52 -15.75 -11.76
C GLN A 6 8.80 -14.89 -11.92
N GLU A 7 8.73 -13.61 -11.55
CA GLU A 7 9.88 -12.68 -11.51
C GLU A 7 10.71 -12.78 -10.22
N THR A 8 10.44 -13.72 -9.32
CA THR A 8 11.35 -13.96 -8.18
C THR A 8 12.61 -14.66 -8.69
N GLU A 9 13.68 -13.88 -8.89
CA GLU A 9 14.96 -14.33 -9.43
C GLU A 9 15.99 -14.52 -8.28
N CYS A 10 16.23 -15.75 -7.84
CA CYS A 10 17.25 -16.05 -6.81
C CYS A 10 18.67 -16.17 -7.39
N ASN A 11 18.77 -16.22 -8.72
CA ASN A 11 19.97 -16.56 -9.46
C ASN A 11 21.12 -15.55 -9.31
N LEU A 12 20.84 -14.29 -9.00
CA LEU A 12 21.87 -13.27 -8.78
C LEU A 12 22.77 -13.56 -7.58
N CYS A 13 22.29 -14.34 -6.60
CA CYS A 13 23.05 -14.68 -5.40
C CYS A 13 23.31 -16.18 -5.27
N HIS A 14 22.36 -17.01 -5.72
CA HIS A 14 22.42 -18.46 -5.60
C HIS A 14 22.86 -19.17 -6.89
N GLY A 15 23.17 -18.45 -7.97
CA GLY A 15 23.85 -19.01 -9.13
C GLY A 15 25.24 -19.53 -8.78
N SER A 16 25.70 -20.58 -9.44
CA SER A 16 27.01 -21.18 -9.14
C SER A 16 28.13 -20.19 -9.45
N GLY A 17 28.94 -19.88 -8.45
CA GLY A 17 29.96 -18.82 -8.49
C GLY A 17 29.52 -17.50 -7.87
N GLU A 18 28.23 -17.31 -7.60
CA GLU A 18 27.68 -16.11 -6.96
C GLU A 18 27.81 -16.16 -5.44
N MET A 19 27.48 -15.06 -4.75
CA MET A 19 27.84 -14.84 -3.34
C MET A 19 27.37 -15.94 -2.37
N ALA A 20 26.25 -16.60 -2.65
CA ALA A 20 25.70 -17.65 -1.80
C ALA A 20 26.06 -19.07 -2.26
N ALA A 21 26.68 -19.23 -3.44
CA ALA A 21 27.07 -20.50 -4.02
C ALA A 21 28.50 -20.44 -4.63
N ASN A 22 29.45 -19.93 -3.84
CA ASN A 22 30.86 -19.77 -4.24
C ASN A 22 31.86 -20.58 -3.40
N ASP A 23 31.41 -21.35 -2.41
CA ASP A 23 32.29 -22.20 -1.61
C ASP A 23 32.88 -23.32 -2.50
N PRO A 24 34.20 -23.37 -2.72
CA PRO A 24 34.82 -24.34 -3.62
C PRO A 24 34.80 -25.78 -3.07
N THR A 25 34.47 -25.96 -1.79
CA THR A 25 34.36 -27.28 -1.16
C THR A 25 33.01 -27.94 -1.41
N ILE A 26 32.02 -27.19 -1.89
CA ILE A 26 30.66 -27.64 -2.13
C ILE A 26 30.47 -27.90 -3.64
N ALA A 27 29.88 -29.05 -3.98
CA ALA A 27 29.55 -29.39 -5.36
C ALA A 27 28.24 -28.71 -5.77
N TRP A 28 28.34 -27.50 -6.32
CA TRP A 28 27.19 -26.72 -6.80
C TRP A 28 26.58 -27.28 -8.08
N ALA A 29 25.30 -26.96 -8.31
CA ALA A 29 24.57 -27.34 -9.51
C ALA A 29 25.18 -26.68 -10.76
N THR A 30 25.13 -27.37 -11.90
CA THR A 30 25.71 -26.89 -13.17
C THR A 30 24.67 -26.81 -14.29
N ASP A 31 23.38 -26.77 -13.91
CA ASP A 31 22.28 -26.63 -14.87
C ASP A 31 22.42 -25.34 -15.68
N GLY A 32 22.07 -25.39 -16.97
CA GLY A 32 22.15 -24.25 -17.87
C GLY A 32 21.02 -23.23 -17.67
N ASP A 33 19.91 -23.65 -17.07
CA ASP A 33 18.86 -22.75 -16.60
C ASP A 33 19.23 -22.23 -15.21
N LEU A 34 19.52 -20.93 -15.12
CA LEU A 34 19.94 -20.28 -13.88
C LEU A 34 18.88 -20.33 -12.77
N ASN A 35 17.59 -20.41 -13.12
CA ASN A 35 16.52 -20.55 -12.12
C ASN A 35 16.49 -21.97 -11.53
N VAL A 36 16.71 -22.98 -12.36
CA VAL A 36 16.87 -24.37 -11.90
C VAL A 36 18.15 -24.50 -11.08
N GLN A 37 19.26 -23.96 -11.57
CA GLN A 37 20.56 -23.99 -10.90
C GLN A 37 20.48 -23.35 -9.51
N SER A 38 19.94 -22.14 -9.40
CA SER A 38 19.79 -21.44 -8.12
C SER A 38 18.86 -22.17 -7.15
N SER A 39 17.74 -22.71 -7.64
CA SER A 39 16.85 -23.54 -6.83
C SER A 39 17.55 -24.78 -6.27
N LEU A 40 18.33 -25.49 -7.09
CA LEU A 40 19.12 -26.64 -6.65
C LEU A 40 20.20 -26.25 -5.63
N ASN A 41 20.89 -25.13 -5.86
CA ASN A 41 21.90 -24.61 -4.92
C ASN A 41 21.29 -24.25 -3.56
N ILE A 42 20.07 -23.72 -3.53
CA ILE A 42 19.32 -23.49 -2.28
C ILE A 42 19.04 -24.82 -1.56
N LEU A 43 18.65 -25.87 -2.28
CA LEU A 43 18.43 -27.19 -1.65
C LEU A 43 19.74 -27.81 -1.12
N ILE A 44 20.86 -27.64 -1.83
CA ILE A 44 22.19 -28.05 -1.35
C ILE A 44 22.53 -27.32 -0.04
N LEU A 45 22.29 -26.01 0.02
CA LEU A 45 22.50 -25.23 1.25
C LEU A 45 21.61 -25.73 2.40
N HIS A 46 20.35 -26.08 2.12
CA HIS A 46 19.47 -26.67 3.12
C HIS A 46 19.97 -28.02 3.63
N ASP A 47 20.42 -28.90 2.73
CA ASP A 47 20.94 -30.22 3.09
C ASP A 47 22.16 -30.11 4.01
N ILE A 48 23.08 -29.19 3.68
CA ILE A 48 24.31 -28.96 4.46
C ILE A 48 24.04 -28.29 5.80
N ARG A 49 23.19 -27.26 5.83
CA ARG A 49 23.01 -26.41 7.03
C ARG A 49 21.98 -26.95 8.00
N HIS A 50 21.06 -27.78 7.54
CA HIS A 50 19.93 -28.26 8.32
C HIS A 50 19.83 -29.79 8.36
N ASP A 51 20.86 -30.50 7.90
CA ASP A 51 20.93 -31.97 7.87
C ASP A 51 19.69 -32.59 7.18
N THR A 52 19.37 -32.06 6.01
CA THR A 52 18.25 -32.52 5.18
C THR A 52 18.71 -33.28 3.94
N GLN A 53 17.77 -33.85 3.18
CA GLN A 53 18.03 -34.56 1.91
C GLN A 53 17.07 -34.06 0.80
N LEU A 54 16.75 -32.78 0.83
CA LEU A 54 15.80 -32.11 -0.04
C LEU A 54 16.22 -32.15 -1.50
N GLN A 55 17.52 -32.14 -1.81
CA GLN A 55 17.99 -32.26 -3.20
C GLN A 55 17.48 -33.57 -3.85
N GLN A 56 17.44 -34.66 -3.08
CA GLN A 56 16.97 -35.97 -3.53
C GLN A 56 15.44 -36.11 -3.49
N GLN A 57 14.73 -35.12 -2.96
CA GLN A 57 13.28 -35.10 -2.77
C GLN A 57 12.59 -34.02 -3.62
N THR A 58 13.19 -33.67 -4.75
CA THR A 58 12.63 -32.69 -5.68
C THR A 58 11.40 -33.24 -6.43
N PRO A 59 10.39 -32.39 -6.74
CA PRO A 59 10.30 -30.97 -6.40
C PRO A 59 9.93 -30.76 -4.92
N VAL A 60 10.52 -29.73 -4.31
CA VAL A 60 10.27 -29.34 -2.91
C VAL A 60 9.38 -28.11 -2.87
N LEU A 61 8.24 -28.21 -2.18
CA LEU A 61 7.44 -27.04 -1.84
C LEU A 61 7.92 -26.51 -0.49
N CYS A 62 8.62 -25.37 -0.46
CA CYS A 62 9.15 -24.78 0.79
C CYS A 62 8.06 -24.64 1.87
N ALA A 63 6.84 -24.31 1.41
CA ALA A 63 5.69 -24.15 2.28
C ALA A 63 5.17 -25.44 2.92
N SER A 64 5.65 -26.64 2.52
CA SER A 64 5.33 -27.89 3.24
C SER A 64 5.94 -27.92 4.64
N CYS A 65 7.03 -27.18 4.85
CA CYS A 65 7.72 -27.07 6.13
C CYS A 65 7.57 -25.67 6.74
N HIS A 66 7.64 -24.61 5.92
CA HIS A 66 7.56 -23.22 6.39
C HIS A 66 6.17 -22.64 6.12
N TYR A 67 5.35 -22.43 7.15
CA TYR A 67 3.96 -22.01 6.96
C TYR A 67 3.82 -20.74 6.11
N SER A 68 2.88 -20.75 5.16
CA SER A 68 2.57 -19.60 4.30
C SER A 68 1.05 -19.42 4.22
N PRO A 69 0.48 -18.39 4.89
CA PRO A 69 -0.97 -18.17 4.92
C PRO A 69 -1.64 -18.08 3.54
N PRO A 70 -1.03 -17.50 2.48
CA PRO A 70 -1.62 -17.50 1.14
C PRO A 70 -1.88 -18.89 0.56
N LEU A 71 -1.20 -19.92 1.05
CA LEU A 71 -1.37 -21.30 0.60
C LEU A 71 -2.34 -22.09 1.49
N ASP A 72 -2.74 -21.55 2.64
CA ASP A 72 -3.78 -22.13 3.51
C ASP A 72 -5.18 -21.66 3.12
N LEU A 73 -5.64 -22.14 1.96
CA LEU A 73 -6.96 -21.80 1.44
C LEU A 73 -8.12 -22.28 2.35
N ALA A 74 -7.86 -23.25 3.23
CA ALA A 74 -8.85 -23.79 4.15
C ALA A 74 -8.86 -23.07 5.52
N GLY A 75 -7.90 -22.18 5.78
CA GLY A 75 -7.79 -21.43 7.03
C GLY A 75 -7.55 -22.30 8.26
N LYS A 76 -6.86 -23.44 8.11
CA LYS A 76 -6.58 -24.37 9.22
C LYS A 76 -5.40 -23.95 10.09
N GLY A 77 -4.61 -22.98 9.64
CA GLY A 77 -3.33 -22.64 10.26
C GLY A 77 -2.24 -23.67 9.98
N PRO A 78 -1.04 -23.49 10.55
CA PRO A 78 0.09 -24.40 10.36
C PRO A 78 -0.24 -25.82 10.80
N GLN A 79 0.17 -26.82 10.00
CA GLN A 79 -0.03 -28.25 10.26
C GLN A 79 1.30 -29.02 10.25
N GLY A 80 1.44 -30.02 11.12
CA GLY A 80 2.64 -30.86 11.18
C GLY A 80 3.91 -30.03 11.39
N LYS A 81 4.94 -30.25 10.56
CA LYS A 81 6.22 -29.52 10.64
C LYS A 81 6.09 -27.99 10.57
N GLN A 82 5.03 -27.48 9.96
CA GLN A 82 4.76 -26.04 9.91
C GLN A 82 4.54 -25.41 11.29
N GLN A 83 4.20 -26.20 12.31
CA GLN A 83 4.03 -25.74 13.69
C GLN A 83 5.36 -25.63 14.44
N GLU A 84 6.40 -26.30 13.95
CA GLU A 84 7.71 -26.41 14.59
C GLU A 84 8.73 -25.44 14.00
N LEU A 85 8.47 -24.92 12.80
CA LEU A 85 9.39 -24.09 12.03
C LEU A 85 8.85 -22.68 11.83
N PRO A 86 9.72 -21.66 11.68
CA PRO A 86 9.30 -20.32 11.34
C PRO A 86 8.53 -20.29 10.00
N THR A 87 7.66 -19.30 9.85
CA THR A 87 6.89 -19.08 8.63
C THR A 87 7.81 -18.86 7.42
N PHE A 88 7.27 -19.07 6.22
CA PHE A 88 8.05 -18.83 5.00
C PHE A 88 8.49 -17.37 4.88
N SER A 89 7.68 -16.42 5.36
CA SER A 89 8.07 -15.01 5.40
C SER A 89 9.24 -14.75 6.34
N GLN A 90 9.25 -15.36 7.53
CA GLN A 90 10.35 -15.23 8.48
C GLN A 90 11.66 -15.72 7.87
N VAL A 91 11.70 -16.98 7.42
CA VAL A 91 12.94 -17.56 6.88
C VAL A 91 13.43 -16.89 5.60
N MET A 92 12.56 -16.24 4.84
CA MET A 92 12.97 -15.45 3.67
C MET A 92 13.45 -14.05 4.05
N HIS A 93 12.74 -13.32 4.91
CA HIS A 93 13.08 -11.91 5.14
C HIS A 93 14.06 -11.72 6.29
N GLU A 94 13.86 -12.40 7.42
CA GLU A 94 14.71 -12.28 8.61
C GLU A 94 16.13 -12.77 8.29
N TYR A 95 16.25 -13.99 7.80
CA TYR A 95 17.53 -14.58 7.42
C TYR A 95 18.32 -13.69 6.44
N HIS A 96 17.69 -13.22 5.36
CA HIS A 96 18.38 -12.35 4.39
C HIS A 96 18.64 -10.94 4.95
N GLY A 97 17.80 -10.44 5.85
CA GLY A 97 17.99 -9.15 6.53
C GLY A 97 19.16 -9.14 7.51
N GLU A 98 19.51 -10.29 8.07
CA GLU A 98 20.67 -10.46 8.97
C GLU A 98 22.00 -10.66 8.23
N LEU A 99 21.96 -11.05 6.95
CA LEU A 99 23.18 -11.35 6.20
C LEU A 99 24.08 -10.13 6.06
N GLN A 100 25.37 -10.36 6.26
CA GLN A 100 26.43 -9.36 6.06
C GLN A 100 27.49 -9.87 5.10
N THR A 101 28.11 -8.95 4.36
CA THR A 101 29.33 -9.22 3.61
C THR A 101 30.49 -9.52 4.59
N PRO A 102 31.61 -10.11 4.13
CA PRO A 102 32.78 -10.32 4.98
C PRO A 102 33.34 -9.04 5.62
N GLN A 103 33.01 -7.87 5.06
CA GLN A 103 33.36 -6.55 5.59
C GLN A 103 32.38 -6.05 6.67
N GLY A 104 31.38 -6.84 7.06
CA GLY A 104 30.38 -6.50 8.07
C GLY A 104 29.28 -5.55 7.57
N THR A 105 29.12 -5.39 6.25
CA THR A 105 28.07 -4.54 5.66
C THR A 105 26.83 -5.39 5.39
N PRO A 106 25.61 -4.96 5.77
CA PRO A 106 24.39 -5.70 5.45
C PRO A 106 24.26 -5.94 3.94
N VAL A 107 23.85 -7.15 3.55
CA VAL A 107 23.56 -7.49 2.14
C VAL A 107 22.37 -6.68 1.63
N PHE A 108 21.38 -6.44 2.50
CA PHE A 108 20.22 -5.59 2.23
C PHE A 108 20.13 -4.43 3.24
N PRO A 109 20.79 -3.29 2.99
CA PRO A 109 20.76 -2.15 3.90
C PRO A 109 19.36 -1.52 4.01
N ALA A 110 18.97 -1.10 5.22
CA ALA A 110 17.63 -0.59 5.53
C ALA A 110 17.24 0.74 4.85
N ASN A 111 18.17 1.42 4.18
CA ASN A 111 17.93 2.69 3.46
C ASN A 111 18.44 2.64 2.01
N ALA A 112 18.72 1.44 1.49
CA ALA A 112 19.14 1.29 0.10
C ALA A 112 17.92 1.42 -0.84
N PRO A 113 18.11 1.84 -2.11
CA PRO A 113 17.02 1.91 -3.07
C PRO A 113 16.22 0.60 -3.15
N THR A 114 14.92 0.69 -3.42
CA THR A 114 14.03 -0.49 -3.52
C THR A 114 14.54 -1.49 -4.57
N GLU A 115 15.17 -0.96 -5.62
CA GLU A 115 15.81 -1.71 -6.70
C GLU A 115 16.98 -2.58 -6.21
N GLU A 116 17.67 -2.17 -5.14
CA GLU A 116 18.79 -2.91 -4.52
C GLU A 116 18.33 -3.81 -3.36
N THR A 117 17.06 -3.71 -2.95
CA THR A 117 16.51 -4.44 -1.79
C THR A 117 15.31 -5.30 -2.18
N CYS A 118 14.09 -4.80 -2.00
CA CYS A 118 12.86 -5.58 -2.15
C CYS A 118 12.71 -6.18 -3.55
N TYR A 119 13.12 -5.44 -4.58
CA TYR A 119 13.00 -5.85 -5.99
C TYR A 119 14.02 -6.89 -6.45
N GLN A 120 14.95 -7.28 -5.58
CA GLN A 120 15.79 -8.45 -5.83
C GLN A 120 14.99 -9.77 -5.74
N CYS A 121 13.88 -9.78 -4.98
CA CYS A 121 13.02 -10.96 -4.81
C CYS A 121 11.58 -10.72 -5.27
N HIS A 122 11.09 -9.48 -5.17
CA HIS A 122 9.73 -9.10 -5.54
C HIS A 122 9.65 -8.54 -6.96
N PRO A 123 8.44 -8.48 -7.57
CA PRO A 123 8.26 -8.26 -9.00
C PRO A 123 8.48 -6.79 -9.37
N GLY A 124 9.74 -6.40 -9.46
CA GLY A 124 10.17 -5.00 -9.55
C GLY A 124 10.95 -4.66 -10.82
N LYS A 125 11.80 -5.60 -11.28
CA LYS A 125 12.66 -5.42 -12.46
C LYS A 125 11.87 -5.22 -13.74
N THR A 126 10.77 -5.96 -13.91
CA THR A 126 9.90 -5.87 -15.09
C THR A 126 8.53 -5.33 -14.71
N THR A 127 7.84 -5.96 -13.77
CA THR A 127 6.46 -5.58 -13.42
C THR A 127 6.36 -4.23 -12.71
N GLN A 128 7.42 -3.79 -12.01
CA GLN A 128 7.43 -2.59 -11.18
C GLN A 128 6.16 -2.52 -10.31
N CYS A 129 5.96 -3.53 -9.45
CA CYS A 129 4.69 -3.75 -8.77
C CYS A 129 4.18 -2.50 -8.05
N GLN A 130 5.07 -1.65 -7.55
CA GLN A 130 4.77 -0.30 -7.09
C GLN A 130 4.95 0.74 -8.20
N ARG A 131 3.84 1.15 -8.84
CA ARG A 131 3.82 2.09 -9.98
C ARG A 131 2.66 3.07 -10.00
N GLY A 132 1.88 3.14 -8.92
CA GLY A 132 0.76 4.07 -8.78
C GLY A 132 1.14 5.43 -8.17
N ALA A 133 0.13 6.12 -7.68
CA ALA A 133 0.23 7.46 -7.07
C ALA A 133 1.26 7.54 -5.93
N MET A 134 1.42 6.47 -5.15
CA MET A 134 2.42 6.41 -4.08
C MET A 134 3.86 6.41 -4.62
N LYS A 135 4.14 5.75 -5.76
CA LYS A 135 5.46 5.83 -6.41
C LYS A 135 5.73 7.25 -6.91
N SER A 136 4.73 7.93 -7.47
CA SER A 136 4.83 9.34 -7.88
C SER A 136 5.09 10.29 -6.71
N ALA A 137 4.59 9.94 -5.52
CA ALA A 137 4.87 10.66 -4.27
C ALA A 137 6.20 10.25 -3.61
N ASN A 138 7.03 9.48 -4.31
CA ASN A 138 8.32 8.98 -3.85
C ASN A 138 8.23 8.24 -2.50
N ILE A 139 7.15 7.48 -2.33
CA ILE A 139 6.96 6.53 -1.23
C ILE A 139 7.52 5.19 -1.70
N ALA A 140 8.45 4.61 -0.95
CA ALA A 140 9.08 3.32 -1.20
C ALA A 140 8.38 2.19 -0.42
N CYS A 141 8.79 0.94 -0.67
CA CYS A 141 8.23 -0.23 0.02
C CYS A 141 8.41 -0.14 1.54
N GLU A 142 9.57 0.31 2.00
CA GLU A 142 9.92 0.45 3.42
C GLU A 142 9.00 1.41 4.16
N ASN A 143 8.51 2.47 3.51
CA ASN A 143 7.61 3.43 4.14
C ASN A 143 6.28 2.80 4.57
N CYS A 144 5.87 1.70 3.92
CA CYS A 144 4.68 0.94 4.30
C CYS A 144 5.04 -0.31 5.11
N HIS A 145 6.04 -1.06 4.67
CA HIS A 145 6.30 -2.41 5.17
C HIS A 145 7.35 -2.47 6.27
N GLY A 146 8.23 -1.47 6.37
CA GLY A 146 9.51 -1.56 7.07
C GLY A 146 10.58 -2.28 6.24
N GLY A 147 11.76 -2.45 6.84
CA GLY A 147 12.86 -3.21 6.25
C GLY A 147 12.66 -4.74 6.32
N MET A 148 13.64 -5.50 5.81
CA MET A 148 13.59 -6.97 5.77
C MET A 148 13.32 -7.59 7.15
N LEU A 149 13.99 -7.12 8.20
CA LEU A 149 13.78 -7.62 9.56
C LEU A 149 12.37 -7.33 10.09
N ALA A 150 11.81 -6.15 9.79
CA ALA A 150 10.44 -5.80 10.14
C ALA A 150 9.40 -6.71 9.45
N VAL A 151 9.61 -7.00 8.16
CA VAL A 151 8.75 -7.90 7.36
C VAL A 151 8.94 -9.36 7.77
N GLY A 152 10.17 -9.74 8.14
CA GLY A 152 10.50 -11.00 8.76
C GLY A 152 9.80 -11.19 10.10
N GLY A 153 9.56 -10.09 10.83
CA GLY A 153 8.93 -10.15 12.13
C GLY A 153 9.92 -10.41 13.27
N GLU A 154 11.18 -10.00 13.06
CA GLU A 154 12.25 -9.99 14.06
C GLU A 154 11.82 -9.23 15.31
N TYR A 155 11.19 -8.07 15.10
CA TYR A 155 10.75 -7.20 16.18
C TYR A 155 9.26 -7.40 16.49
N PRO A 156 8.90 -7.48 17.79
CA PRO A 156 7.50 -7.58 18.18
C PRO A 156 6.71 -6.33 17.81
N LEU A 157 5.49 -6.51 17.32
CA LEU A 157 4.60 -5.40 16.97
C LEU A 157 4.29 -4.54 18.20
N GLN A 158 4.23 -3.22 18.02
CA GLN A 158 3.79 -2.28 19.03
C GLN A 158 2.28 -2.36 19.24
N VAL A 159 1.80 -1.68 20.29
CA VAL A 159 0.36 -1.58 20.58
C VAL A 159 -0.41 -1.03 19.37
N ASN A 160 -1.51 -1.68 19.05
CA ASN A 160 -2.36 -1.50 17.86
C ASN A 160 -1.73 -1.85 16.51
N GLY A 161 -0.52 -2.40 16.49
CA GLY A 161 0.19 -2.77 15.26
C GLY A 161 -0.41 -3.99 14.56
N SER A 162 -0.93 -4.95 15.30
CA SER A 162 -1.60 -6.13 14.73
C SER A 162 -3.00 -5.79 14.21
N LEU A 163 -3.41 -6.42 13.09
CA LEU A 163 -4.64 -6.09 12.36
C LEU A 163 -5.89 -6.10 13.26
N ASP A 164 -5.95 -7.07 14.16
CA ASP A 164 -7.07 -7.35 15.07
C ASP A 164 -6.82 -6.86 16.50
N GLY A 165 -5.63 -6.32 16.80
CA GLY A 165 -5.20 -5.95 18.15
C GLY A 165 -4.94 -7.14 19.08
N GLN A 166 -4.96 -8.38 18.58
CA GLN A 166 -4.80 -9.59 19.39
C GLN A 166 -3.39 -10.16 19.35
N ASN A 167 -2.51 -9.61 18.50
CA ASN A 167 -1.14 -10.06 18.31
C ASN A 167 -0.12 -8.93 18.56
N ASP A 168 -0.53 -7.87 19.26
CA ASP A 168 0.39 -6.83 19.70
C ASP A 168 1.39 -7.42 20.71
N GLY A 169 2.65 -7.00 20.63
CA GLY A 169 3.77 -7.59 21.36
C GLY A 169 4.25 -8.93 20.79
N GLY A 170 3.57 -9.48 19.78
CA GLY A 170 3.97 -10.68 19.07
C GLY A 170 4.69 -10.40 17.75
N THR A 171 5.24 -11.45 17.15
CA THR A 171 5.83 -11.39 15.81
C THR A 171 4.76 -11.08 14.76
N ARG A 172 5.11 -10.24 13.77
CA ARG A 172 4.26 -9.92 12.62
C ARG A 172 3.73 -11.19 11.95
N ARG A 173 2.41 -11.33 11.84
CA ARG A 173 1.79 -12.44 11.09
C ARG A 173 1.78 -12.11 9.59
N PRO A 174 2.51 -12.86 8.75
CA PRO A 174 2.56 -12.60 7.32
C PRO A 174 1.14 -12.63 6.72
N TRP A 175 0.84 -11.75 5.77
CA TRP A 175 -0.47 -11.68 5.08
C TRP A 175 -1.68 -11.32 5.94
N ILE A 176 -1.47 -11.09 7.24
CA ILE A 176 -2.51 -10.69 8.19
C ILE A 176 -2.17 -9.30 8.74
N ASP A 177 -1.00 -9.14 9.34
CA ASP A 177 -0.51 -7.87 9.87
C ASP A 177 0.19 -7.09 8.75
N LEU A 178 -0.62 -6.46 7.89
CA LEU A 178 -0.19 -5.69 6.72
C LEU A 178 -0.34 -4.18 6.93
N PRO A 179 0.35 -3.37 6.11
CA PRO A 179 0.17 -1.92 6.12
C PRO A 179 -1.29 -1.54 5.85
N ARG A 180 -1.68 -0.40 6.42
CA ARG A 180 -3.06 0.09 6.41
C ARG A 180 -3.14 1.43 5.70
N CYS A 181 -4.20 1.65 4.93
CA CYS A 181 -4.41 2.93 4.25
C CYS A 181 -4.54 4.05 5.30
N GLN A 182 -5.23 3.75 6.39
CA GLN A 182 -5.45 4.67 7.50
C GLN A 182 -4.17 5.12 8.21
N SER A 183 -3.05 4.39 8.04
CA SER A 183 -1.80 4.75 8.70
C SER A 183 -1.15 5.99 8.08
N CYS A 184 -1.40 6.27 6.81
CA CYS A 184 -0.98 7.53 6.15
C CYS A 184 -2.14 8.49 5.96
N HIS A 185 -3.32 7.96 5.61
CA HIS A 185 -4.56 8.72 5.44
C HIS A 185 -5.34 8.77 6.76
N THR A 186 -4.75 9.44 7.74
CA THR A 186 -5.14 9.33 9.15
C THR A 186 -6.36 10.16 9.56
N GLY A 187 -6.97 10.84 8.58
CA GLY A 187 -8.10 11.71 8.83
C GLY A 187 -8.28 12.76 7.75
N ASP A 188 -8.91 13.86 8.15
CA ASP A 188 -9.30 14.95 7.28
C ASP A 188 -8.58 16.26 7.63
N ALA A 189 -8.92 17.36 6.98
CA ALA A 189 -8.18 18.62 7.07
C ALA A 189 -8.09 19.19 8.49
N VAL A 190 -8.99 18.81 9.39
CA VAL A 190 -9.08 19.40 10.75
C VAL A 190 -8.88 18.37 11.85
N ASN A 191 -8.91 17.08 11.51
CA ASN A 191 -8.68 16.00 12.45
C ASN A 191 -7.94 14.85 11.76
N HIS A 192 -6.62 14.80 11.97
CA HIS A 192 -5.69 13.79 11.49
C HIS A 192 -4.57 13.60 12.54
N LEU A 193 -3.73 12.58 12.39
CA LEU A 193 -2.63 12.35 13.32
C LEU A 193 -1.48 13.36 13.10
N THR A 194 -0.96 13.87 14.21
CA THR A 194 0.22 14.75 14.26
C THR A 194 1.13 14.31 15.41
N GLY A 195 2.44 14.49 15.29
CA GLY A 195 3.40 14.18 16.35
C GLY A 195 4.84 14.22 15.86
N ASP A 196 5.79 14.41 16.78
CA ASP A 196 7.22 14.55 16.46
C ASP A 196 7.84 13.24 15.94
N ASP A 197 7.21 12.11 16.24
CA ASP A 197 7.60 10.77 15.79
C ASP A 197 6.86 10.32 14.52
N LEU A 198 6.12 11.21 13.87
CA LEU A 198 5.42 10.98 12.61
C LEU A 198 6.08 11.79 11.49
N VAL A 199 6.19 11.20 10.30
CA VAL A 199 6.71 11.88 9.11
C VAL A 199 5.53 12.46 8.32
N LEU A 200 5.23 13.74 8.52
CA LEU A 200 4.16 14.44 7.81
C LEU A 200 4.59 14.77 6.37
N ASP A 201 3.66 14.68 5.44
CA ASP A 201 3.85 15.10 4.06
C ASP A 201 3.79 16.63 3.93
N GLN A 202 4.23 17.15 2.79
CA GLN A 202 4.22 18.59 2.47
C GLN A 202 2.82 19.20 2.48
N ASP A 203 1.79 18.35 2.36
CA ASP A 203 0.39 18.74 2.40
C ASP A 203 -0.14 19.03 3.81
N ASN A 204 0.65 18.74 4.85
CA ASN A 204 0.33 18.89 6.27
C ASN A 204 -0.91 18.09 6.72
N ILE A 205 -1.27 17.01 6.03
CA ILE A 205 -2.42 16.15 6.37
C ILE A 205 -2.02 14.67 6.38
N ARG A 206 -1.34 14.21 5.32
CA ARG A 206 -1.00 12.80 5.14
C ARG A 206 0.35 12.49 5.77
N LEU A 207 0.55 11.25 6.21
CA LEU A 207 1.88 10.77 6.62
C LEU A 207 2.59 10.12 5.44
N ARG A 208 3.92 10.17 5.46
CA ARG A 208 4.80 9.53 4.46
C ARG A 208 5.27 8.13 4.86
N GLN A 209 4.92 7.67 6.06
CA GLN A 209 5.19 6.31 6.52
C GLN A 209 4.03 5.80 7.38
N THR A 210 3.83 4.49 7.41
CA THR A 210 2.68 3.88 8.10
C THR A 210 2.93 3.55 9.56
N TYR A 211 4.11 3.86 10.10
CA TYR A 211 4.54 3.53 11.46
C TYR A 211 5.29 4.71 12.10
N ARG A 212 5.62 4.62 13.39
CA ARG A 212 6.33 5.70 14.10
C ARG A 212 7.82 5.65 13.80
N THR A 213 8.47 6.80 13.71
CA THR A 213 9.93 6.87 13.57
C THR A 213 10.59 6.19 14.78
N GLY A 214 11.53 5.29 14.53
CA GLY A 214 12.17 4.48 15.56
C GLY A 214 11.45 3.18 15.90
N ASP A 215 10.30 2.88 15.28
CA ASP A 215 9.68 1.56 15.38
C ASP A 215 10.28 0.58 14.38
N GLU A 216 11.18 -0.27 14.87
CA GLU A 216 11.86 -1.31 14.06
C GLU A 216 10.88 -2.38 13.53
N SER A 217 9.75 -2.59 14.21
CA SER A 217 8.72 -3.55 13.78
C SER A 217 7.86 -3.04 12.63
N ALA A 218 7.95 -1.74 12.33
CA ALA A 218 7.09 -1.03 11.39
C ALA A 218 5.59 -1.28 11.62
N SER A 219 5.14 -1.14 12.87
CA SER A 219 3.75 -1.38 13.28
C SER A 219 2.80 -0.36 12.66
N PRO A 220 1.81 -0.81 11.86
CA PRO A 220 0.84 0.09 11.23
C PRO A 220 0.06 0.93 12.23
N LEU A 221 0.03 2.25 12.01
CA LEU A 221 -0.74 3.22 12.79
C LEU A 221 -2.25 3.02 12.61
N LEU A 222 -3.01 3.25 13.69
CA LEU A 222 -4.46 3.42 13.65
C LEU A 222 -4.83 4.90 13.57
N ALA A 223 -5.75 5.23 12.66
CA ALA A 223 -6.30 6.56 12.54
C ALA A 223 -7.35 6.81 13.64
N ASN A 224 -7.30 7.97 14.27
CA ASN A 224 -8.38 8.44 15.14
C ASN A 224 -9.60 8.86 14.31
N ASN A 225 -9.36 9.46 13.14
CA ASN A 225 -10.40 9.80 12.18
C ASN A 225 -10.40 8.79 11.03
N ARG A 226 -11.43 7.95 11.01
CA ARG A 226 -11.53 6.80 10.08
C ARG A 226 -12.10 7.16 8.70
N ARG A 227 -12.18 8.44 8.32
CA ARG A 227 -12.78 8.88 7.03
C ARG A 227 -12.20 8.16 5.80
N PHE A 228 -10.90 7.88 5.81
CA PHE A 228 -10.18 7.18 4.74
C PHE A 228 -9.67 5.80 5.15
N ALA A 229 -10.14 5.29 6.30
CA ALA A 229 -9.71 4.01 6.80
C ALA A 229 -10.45 2.85 6.13
N GLU A 230 -9.75 1.74 5.98
CA GLU A 230 -10.38 0.46 5.72
C GLU A 230 -11.33 0.03 6.88
N ASN A 231 -12.14 -1.00 6.67
CA ASN A 231 -13.08 -1.46 7.70
C ASN A 231 -12.31 -1.99 8.93
N GLN A 232 -12.94 -1.94 10.11
CA GLN A 232 -12.29 -2.34 11.35
C GLN A 232 -11.81 -3.80 11.26
N ASN A 233 -10.57 -4.04 11.71
CA ASN A 233 -9.91 -5.34 11.73
C ASN A 233 -9.95 -6.10 10.40
N THR A 234 -10.01 -5.36 9.28
CA THR A 234 -10.20 -5.91 7.94
C THR A 234 -9.14 -5.34 7.02
N LEU A 235 -8.43 -6.21 6.29
CA LEU A 235 -7.49 -5.76 5.26
C LEU A 235 -8.21 -4.94 4.19
N PHE A 236 -7.52 -3.97 3.61
CA PHE A 236 -8.09 -3.11 2.56
C PHE A 236 -8.71 -3.95 1.41
N ARG A 237 -8.08 -5.08 1.02
CA ARG A 237 -8.54 -5.95 -0.08
C ARG A 237 -9.89 -6.60 0.19
N ASN A 238 -10.25 -6.72 1.46
CA ASN A 238 -11.51 -7.30 1.93
C ASN A 238 -12.50 -6.21 2.39
N SER A 239 -12.06 -4.95 2.42
CA SER A 239 -12.87 -3.83 2.88
C SER A 239 -13.76 -3.30 1.77
N LYS A 240 -14.94 -2.84 2.17
CA LYS A 240 -15.95 -2.28 1.28
C LYS A 240 -16.45 -0.95 1.83
N GLY A 241 -16.88 -0.08 0.92
CA GLY A 241 -17.38 1.25 1.23
C GLY A 241 -18.72 1.53 0.54
N HIS A 242 -18.82 2.71 -0.07
CA HIS A 242 -19.98 3.23 -0.80
C HIS A 242 -20.72 2.17 -1.61
N GLY A 243 -21.93 1.79 -1.20
CA GLY A 243 -22.74 0.79 -1.90
C GLY A 243 -22.17 -0.63 -1.93
N GLY A 244 -21.24 -0.97 -1.03
CA GLY A 244 -20.56 -2.28 -0.99
C GLY A 244 -19.41 -2.43 -1.99
N ILE A 245 -18.96 -1.33 -2.62
CA ILE A 245 -17.84 -1.32 -3.56
C ILE A 245 -16.52 -1.54 -2.80
N ALA A 246 -15.68 -2.44 -3.30
CA ALA A 246 -14.32 -2.64 -2.78
C ALA A 246 -13.43 -1.44 -3.09
N CYS A 247 -12.45 -1.14 -2.24
CA CYS A 247 -11.59 0.04 -2.39
C CYS A 247 -10.94 0.13 -3.78
N GLU A 248 -10.49 -1.01 -4.33
CA GLU A 248 -9.86 -1.10 -5.65
C GLU A 248 -10.79 -0.72 -6.81
N GLY A 249 -12.11 -0.81 -6.62
CA GLY A 249 -13.09 -0.39 -7.63
C GLY A 249 -13.09 1.13 -7.87
N CYS A 250 -12.66 1.91 -6.88
CA CYS A 250 -12.51 3.36 -7.02
C CYS A 250 -11.05 3.80 -7.17
N HIS A 251 -10.12 3.13 -6.48
CA HIS A 251 -8.72 3.56 -6.39
C HIS A 251 -7.76 2.81 -7.32
N GLY A 252 -8.15 1.68 -7.90
CA GLY A 252 -7.26 0.79 -8.64
C GLY A 252 -6.59 -0.27 -7.75
N SER A 253 -5.75 -1.12 -8.36
CA SER A 253 -5.08 -2.21 -7.65
C SER A 253 -4.13 -1.69 -6.57
N PRO A 254 -3.98 -2.39 -5.45
CA PRO A 254 -2.90 -2.12 -4.49
C PRO A 254 -1.54 -2.13 -5.19
N HIS A 255 -0.65 -1.25 -4.75
CA HIS A 255 0.65 -0.93 -5.38
C HIS A 255 0.57 -0.27 -6.78
N ALA A 256 -0.59 -0.28 -7.45
CA ALA A 256 -0.86 0.43 -8.70
C ALA A 256 -2.08 1.37 -8.57
N ILE A 257 -2.26 1.97 -7.39
CA ILE A 257 -3.34 2.92 -7.10
C ILE A 257 -3.25 4.10 -8.07
N TRP A 258 -4.38 4.50 -8.65
CA TRP A 258 -4.40 5.52 -9.69
C TRP A 258 -4.15 6.94 -9.15
N PRO A 259 -3.50 7.81 -9.94
CA PRO A 259 -3.01 7.54 -11.30
C PRO A 259 -1.63 6.87 -11.31
N ASN A 260 -1.33 6.16 -12.40
CA ASN A 260 0.05 5.90 -12.80
C ASN A 260 0.63 7.19 -13.43
N PRO A 261 1.87 7.62 -13.09
CA PRO A 261 2.45 8.85 -13.60
C PRO A 261 2.70 8.83 -15.12
N ASP A 262 2.90 7.66 -15.71
CA ASP A 262 2.92 7.51 -17.17
C ASP A 262 1.48 7.57 -17.68
N THR A 263 1.15 8.62 -18.44
CA THR A 263 -0.20 8.88 -18.92
C THR A 263 -0.69 7.80 -19.87
N GLU A 264 0.21 7.10 -20.54
CA GLU A 264 -0.11 6.03 -21.49
C GLU A 264 -0.13 4.64 -20.85
N ALA A 265 0.17 4.54 -19.55
CA ALA A 265 0.15 3.25 -18.85
C ALA A 265 -1.25 2.63 -18.85
N ASN A 266 -1.30 1.31 -19.07
CA ASN A 266 -2.56 0.55 -19.07
C ASN A 266 -3.35 0.69 -17.76
N ASP A 267 -2.68 0.92 -16.62
CA ASP A 267 -3.34 1.16 -15.34
C ASP A 267 -4.32 2.34 -15.42
N ASN A 268 -4.02 3.37 -16.22
CA ASN A 268 -4.85 4.58 -16.35
C ASN A 268 -6.09 4.40 -17.24
N LEU A 269 -6.12 3.38 -18.10
CA LEU A 269 -7.19 3.20 -19.10
C LEU A 269 -8.58 3.08 -18.47
N THR A 270 -8.69 2.35 -17.36
CA THR A 270 -9.97 2.14 -16.67
C THR A 270 -10.56 3.47 -16.20
N ALA A 271 -9.77 4.29 -15.50
CA ALA A 271 -10.22 5.61 -15.03
C ALA A 271 -10.60 6.52 -16.21
N THR A 272 -9.76 6.58 -17.25
CA THR A 272 -10.03 7.40 -18.44
C THR A 272 -11.34 6.99 -19.12
N GLN A 273 -11.61 5.70 -19.29
CA GLN A 273 -12.84 5.22 -19.92
C GLN A 273 -14.10 5.52 -19.09
N LEU A 274 -13.99 5.44 -17.76
CA LEU A 274 -15.13 5.57 -16.86
C LEU A 274 -15.52 7.02 -16.57
N GLN A 275 -14.54 7.89 -16.31
CA GLN A 275 -14.79 9.27 -15.90
C GLN A 275 -14.17 10.33 -16.84
N GLY A 276 -13.52 9.91 -17.93
CA GLY A 276 -12.92 10.81 -18.91
C GLY A 276 -11.55 11.37 -18.52
N HIS A 277 -10.99 10.94 -17.38
CA HIS A 277 -9.68 11.36 -16.91
C HIS A 277 -9.02 10.31 -16.01
N ILE A 278 -7.69 10.40 -15.86
CA ILE A 278 -6.92 9.51 -14.98
C ILE A 278 -7.18 9.81 -13.49
N GLY A 279 -6.81 8.86 -12.62
CA GLY A 279 -6.91 8.99 -11.17
C GLY A 279 -8.04 8.17 -10.54
N SER A 280 -8.20 8.28 -9.23
CA SER A 280 -9.29 7.60 -8.52
C SER A 280 -10.66 8.04 -9.06
N ILE A 281 -11.62 7.13 -9.12
CA ILE A 281 -12.99 7.41 -9.57
C ILE A 281 -13.67 8.33 -8.56
N ILE A 282 -14.00 9.55 -8.99
CA ILE A 282 -14.73 10.52 -8.18
C ILE A 282 -15.96 11.09 -8.90
N GLU A 283 -16.04 10.95 -10.22
CA GLU A 283 -17.23 11.34 -10.97
C GLU A 283 -18.38 10.37 -10.67
N CYS A 284 -19.34 10.82 -9.88
CA CYS A 284 -20.41 9.95 -9.37
C CYS A 284 -21.28 9.38 -10.50
N HIS A 285 -21.35 10.07 -11.65
CA HIS A 285 -22.08 9.61 -12.82
C HIS A 285 -21.46 8.37 -13.49
N THR A 286 -20.26 7.95 -13.08
CA THR A 286 -19.66 6.68 -13.49
C THR A 286 -20.58 5.50 -13.14
N CYS A 287 -21.29 5.60 -12.02
CA CYS A 287 -22.18 4.53 -11.52
C CYS A 287 -23.63 4.99 -11.37
N HIS A 288 -23.85 6.28 -11.11
CA HIS A 288 -25.19 6.85 -10.91
C HIS A 288 -25.69 7.50 -12.19
N THR A 289 -27.00 7.44 -12.43
CA THR A 289 -27.57 8.13 -13.59
C THR A 289 -27.40 9.65 -13.42
N PRO A 290 -26.96 10.39 -14.46
CA PRO A 290 -26.84 11.84 -14.38
C PRO A 290 -28.13 12.51 -13.87
N GLY A 291 -27.99 13.38 -12.87
CA GLY A 291 -29.11 14.08 -12.24
C GLY A 291 -29.95 13.24 -11.25
N SER A 292 -29.77 11.92 -11.19
CA SER A 292 -30.57 11.06 -10.30
C SER A 292 -30.16 11.14 -8.84
N LEU A 293 -28.93 11.59 -8.57
CA LEU A 293 -28.43 11.72 -7.21
C LEU A 293 -29.11 12.88 -6.48
N PRO A 294 -29.67 12.65 -5.28
CA PRO A 294 -30.05 13.75 -4.40
C PRO A 294 -28.79 14.51 -3.95
N MET A 295 -28.97 15.78 -3.56
CA MET A 295 -27.90 16.55 -2.95
C MET A 295 -27.51 15.91 -1.61
N THR A 296 -26.22 15.71 -1.40
CA THR A 296 -25.72 14.95 -0.26
C THR A 296 -24.30 15.37 0.11
N ILE A 297 -23.90 15.04 1.33
CA ILE A 297 -22.51 15.02 1.81
C ILE A 297 -22.11 13.61 2.31
N ASN A 298 -22.95 12.60 2.03
CA ASN A 298 -22.79 11.22 2.49
C ASN A 298 -22.21 10.32 1.39
N GLY A 299 -21.52 10.88 0.40
CA GLY A 299 -20.77 10.10 -0.58
C GLY A 299 -19.55 9.40 0.03
N PRO A 300 -18.77 8.67 -0.78
CA PRO A 300 -17.54 8.05 -0.33
C PRO A 300 -16.64 9.10 0.34
N HIS A 301 -16.11 8.79 1.52
CA HIS A 301 -15.28 9.69 2.33
C HIS A 301 -15.96 11.02 2.73
N GLY A 302 -17.29 11.09 2.68
CA GLY A 302 -18.05 12.30 2.92
C GLY A 302 -18.01 13.29 1.75
N LEU A 303 -17.75 12.80 0.54
CA LEU A 303 -17.84 13.61 -0.68
C LEU A 303 -19.29 14.04 -0.92
N HIS A 304 -19.42 15.28 -1.35
CA HIS A 304 -20.67 15.81 -1.90
C HIS A 304 -20.77 15.53 -3.40
N ASN A 305 -21.86 15.95 -4.03
CA ASN A 305 -22.05 15.82 -5.47
C ASN A 305 -20.93 16.57 -6.22
N ILE A 306 -20.06 15.82 -6.89
CA ILE A 306 -18.96 16.35 -7.69
C ILE A 306 -19.48 16.63 -9.10
N ASN A 307 -19.05 17.76 -9.67
CA ASN A 307 -19.40 18.18 -11.04
C ASN A 307 -20.91 18.36 -11.25
N ASP A 308 -21.66 18.72 -10.21
CA ASP A 308 -23.09 18.91 -10.27
C ASP A 308 -23.43 20.40 -10.13
N ALA A 309 -24.00 20.98 -11.19
CA ALA A 309 -24.36 22.40 -11.19
C ALA A 309 -25.36 22.75 -10.07
N ARG A 310 -26.24 21.82 -9.68
CA ARG A 310 -27.21 22.03 -8.60
C ARG A 310 -26.52 22.23 -7.25
N TRP A 311 -25.42 21.50 -7.03
CA TRP A 311 -24.59 21.66 -5.85
C TRP A 311 -23.89 23.01 -5.84
N ILE A 312 -23.24 23.33 -6.96
CA ILE A 312 -22.37 24.51 -7.10
C ILE A 312 -23.16 25.81 -7.05
N ASP A 313 -24.32 25.88 -7.73
CA ASP A 313 -25.06 27.13 -7.88
C ASP A 313 -25.78 27.52 -6.58
N HIS A 314 -26.36 26.55 -5.84
CA HIS A 314 -27.17 26.88 -4.66
C HIS A 314 -27.16 25.84 -3.53
N ALA A 315 -27.15 24.53 -3.82
CA ALA A 315 -27.50 23.58 -2.76
C ALA A 315 -26.47 23.51 -1.63
N HIS A 316 -25.19 23.79 -1.89
CA HIS A 316 -24.14 23.69 -0.87
C HIS A 316 -24.31 24.69 0.30
N GLU A 317 -24.99 25.82 0.09
CA GLU A 317 -25.30 26.82 1.12
C GLU A 317 -26.11 26.19 2.26
N ASP A 318 -27.24 25.54 1.93
CA ASP A 318 -28.09 24.84 2.91
C ASP A 318 -27.31 23.82 3.75
N PHE A 319 -26.36 23.10 3.13
CA PHE A 319 -25.54 22.11 3.83
C PHE A 319 -24.53 22.80 4.75
N TYR A 320 -23.96 23.92 4.31
CA TYR A 320 -23.06 24.72 5.12
C TYR A 320 -23.79 25.28 6.34
N GLU A 321 -24.95 25.92 6.17
CA GLU A 321 -25.72 26.51 7.28
C GLU A 321 -26.10 25.48 8.35
N ARG A 322 -26.44 24.27 7.92
CA ARG A 322 -26.80 23.18 8.84
C ARG A 322 -25.59 22.58 9.55
N ASN A 323 -24.46 22.43 8.86
CA ASN A 323 -23.26 21.82 9.41
C ASN A 323 -21.98 22.36 8.76
N PRO A 324 -21.47 23.52 9.22
CA PRO A 324 -20.25 24.11 8.69
C PRO A 324 -19.04 23.18 8.84
N ASN A 325 -19.02 22.36 9.89
CA ASN A 325 -17.92 21.44 10.18
C ASN A 325 -17.81 20.32 9.13
N GLY A 326 -18.92 19.95 8.48
CA GLY A 326 -18.89 19.01 7.36
C GLY A 326 -18.06 19.52 6.19
N CYS A 327 -18.17 20.80 5.87
CA CYS A 327 -17.37 21.46 4.83
C CYS A 327 -15.92 21.63 5.27
N LYS A 328 -15.70 22.11 6.51
CA LYS A 328 -14.35 22.33 7.07
C LYS A 328 -13.50 21.07 7.11
N ALA A 329 -14.12 19.89 7.24
CA ALA A 329 -13.43 18.61 7.20
C ALA A 329 -12.60 18.42 5.92
N CYS A 330 -13.05 18.92 4.77
CA CYS A 330 -12.29 18.81 3.51
C CYS A 330 -11.71 20.15 3.06
N HIS A 331 -12.42 21.26 3.30
CA HIS A 331 -12.04 22.60 2.85
C HIS A 331 -11.21 23.40 3.87
N GLY A 332 -10.92 22.80 5.04
CA GLY A 332 -10.13 23.41 6.10
C GLY A 332 -10.93 24.36 6.99
N ASN A 333 -10.36 24.73 8.14
CA ASN A 333 -11.04 25.57 9.14
C ASN A 333 -11.52 26.93 8.59
N ASN A 334 -10.75 27.51 7.66
CA ASN A 334 -11.03 28.80 7.03
C ASN A 334 -11.76 28.69 5.68
N LEU A 335 -12.11 27.46 5.27
CA LEU A 335 -12.78 27.16 3.99
C LEU A 335 -12.00 27.65 2.75
N GLU A 336 -10.67 27.68 2.86
CA GLU A 336 -9.74 28.10 1.79
C GLU A 336 -9.41 26.98 0.81
N GLY A 337 -9.96 25.80 1.06
CA GLY A 337 -9.59 24.58 0.39
C GLY A 337 -8.35 23.96 1.02
N THR A 338 -8.23 22.65 0.83
CA THR A 338 -7.03 21.89 1.17
C THR A 338 -6.70 20.91 0.04
N PRO A 339 -5.61 20.14 0.16
CA PRO A 339 -5.33 19.03 -0.76
C PRO A 339 -6.42 17.94 -0.82
N LEU A 340 -7.39 17.93 0.10
CA LEU A 340 -8.58 17.07 0.05
C LEU A 340 -9.72 17.65 -0.80
N SER A 341 -9.72 18.96 -1.05
CA SER A 341 -10.76 19.66 -1.81
C SER A 341 -10.13 20.36 -3.02
N LYS A 342 -9.69 19.59 -4.01
CA LYS A 342 -9.07 20.12 -5.24
C LYS A 342 -9.80 19.66 -6.48
N ALA A 343 -9.83 20.50 -7.51
CA ALA A 343 -10.34 20.12 -8.82
C ALA A 343 -9.36 19.11 -9.46
N VAL A 344 -9.84 17.93 -9.85
CA VAL A 344 -8.98 16.90 -10.49
C VAL A 344 -8.81 17.08 -11.99
N VAL A 345 -9.67 17.90 -12.59
CA VAL A 345 -9.66 18.30 -14.00
C VAL A 345 -10.08 19.76 -14.10
N ASN A 346 -9.79 20.40 -15.25
CA ASN A 346 -10.32 21.73 -15.53
C ASN A 346 -11.84 21.68 -15.60
N ARG A 347 -12.51 22.62 -14.94
CA ARG A 347 -13.97 22.73 -14.98
C ARG A 347 -14.41 24.17 -15.09
N THR A 348 -15.51 24.39 -15.78
CA THR A 348 -16.11 25.71 -15.97
C THR A 348 -17.59 25.62 -15.63
N PHE A 349 -18.06 26.56 -14.81
CA PHE A 349 -19.43 26.59 -14.32
C PHE A 349 -20.00 28.01 -14.43
N GLN A 350 -21.32 28.10 -14.45
CA GLN A 350 -22.02 29.36 -14.21
C GLN A 350 -22.41 29.40 -12.73
N VAL A 351 -22.08 30.49 -12.06
CA VAL A 351 -22.47 30.75 -10.66
C VAL A 351 -22.94 32.20 -10.61
N GLU A 352 -24.19 32.41 -10.19
CA GLU A 352 -24.79 33.76 -10.08
C GLU A 352 -24.62 34.63 -11.35
N GLY A 353 -24.73 34.01 -12.53
CA GLY A 353 -24.57 34.69 -13.82
C GLY A 353 -23.13 35.04 -14.21
N ARG A 354 -22.13 34.56 -13.46
CA ARG A 354 -20.71 34.66 -13.79
C ARG A 354 -20.13 33.30 -14.17
N THR A 355 -19.21 33.31 -15.13
CA THR A 355 -18.45 32.13 -15.50
C THR A 355 -17.23 31.98 -14.58
N VAL A 356 -17.16 30.90 -13.81
CA VAL A 356 -16.02 30.56 -12.97
C VAL A 356 -15.30 29.35 -13.57
N THR A 357 -13.98 29.41 -13.64
CA THR A 357 -13.15 28.29 -14.12
C THR A 357 -12.21 27.82 -13.02
N LEU A 358 -12.30 26.55 -12.67
CA LEU A 358 -11.37 25.86 -11.78
C LEU A 358 -10.34 25.11 -12.61
N LYS A 359 -9.06 25.33 -12.32
CA LYS A 359 -7.97 24.59 -12.97
C LYS A 359 -7.72 23.27 -12.26
N GLN A 360 -7.27 22.26 -13.01
CA GLN A 360 -6.75 21.03 -12.42
C GLN A 360 -5.69 21.35 -11.36
N GLY A 361 -5.81 20.70 -10.20
CA GLY A 361 -4.95 20.90 -9.04
C GLY A 361 -5.33 22.09 -8.15
N GLN A 362 -6.20 22.99 -8.61
CA GLN A 362 -6.63 24.14 -7.82
C GLN A 362 -7.46 23.68 -6.62
N GLN A 363 -7.06 24.12 -5.42
CA GLN A 363 -7.84 23.92 -4.21
C GLN A 363 -9.10 24.79 -4.25
N ILE A 364 -10.21 24.23 -3.79
CA ILE A 364 -11.54 24.83 -3.88
C ILE A 364 -11.81 25.59 -2.58
N SER A 365 -11.63 26.90 -2.63
CA SER A 365 -12.01 27.84 -1.56
C SER A 365 -13.45 28.30 -1.74
N CYS A 366 -14.15 28.59 -0.64
CA CYS A 366 -15.47 29.21 -0.65
C CYS A 366 -15.47 30.61 -1.28
N ASP A 367 -14.32 31.31 -1.29
CA ASP A 367 -14.22 32.65 -1.86
C ASP A 367 -14.03 32.72 -3.39
N LEU A 368 -13.97 31.57 -4.06
CA LEU A 368 -13.75 31.52 -5.51
C LEU A 368 -14.93 32.04 -6.33
N CYS A 369 -16.14 31.98 -5.76
CA CYS A 369 -17.37 32.37 -6.46
C CYS A 369 -18.08 33.54 -5.77
N HIS A 370 -18.09 33.57 -4.43
CA HIS A 370 -18.80 34.55 -3.61
C HIS A 370 -17.98 34.90 -2.36
N HIS A 371 -18.43 35.82 -1.51
CA HIS A 371 -17.76 36.10 -0.24
C HIS A 371 -17.92 34.92 0.73
N LYS A 372 -16.94 34.71 1.62
CA LYS A 372 -17.05 33.69 2.67
C LYS A 372 -18.18 34.04 3.66
N PRO A 373 -18.87 33.04 4.22
CA PRO A 373 -19.87 33.23 5.28
C PRO A 373 -19.32 33.91 6.54
#